data_AF-A0A846HE58-F1
#
_entry.id   AF-A0A846HE58-F1
#
_cell.length_a   1.000
_cell.length_b   1.000
_cell.length_c   1.000
_cell.angle_alpha   90.00
_cell.angle_beta   90.00
_cell.angle_gamma   90.00
#
_symmetry.space_group_name_H-M   'P 1'
#
loop_
_entity.id
_entity.type
_entity.pdbx_description
1 polymer ?
#
loop_
_entity_poly.entity_id
_entity_poly.type
_entity_poly.pdbx_seq_one_letter_code
_entity_poly.pdbx_strand_id
1 'polypeptide(L)'
;MGEAWCVEVSGSEHEVSGSELEVSGSEHEVSGSELEVSGSELEVSGSELEVSGSELEVSGSELEVSGSEHEVSGSELEVSGSELEVSRLKLDC
;
A
#
# COMPACT_ATOMS: atom_id res chain seq x y z
N MET A 1 19.45 -1.43 19.86
CA MET A 1 17.99 -1.31 19.96
C MET A 1 17.65 -0.03 19.23
N GLY A 2 17.32 -0.12 17.95
CA GLY A 2 16.84 1.05 17.20
C GLY A 2 15.35 1.08 17.41
N GLU A 3 14.84 2.14 18.03
CA GLU A 3 13.41 2.38 18.15
C GLU A 3 12.84 2.44 16.73
N ALA A 4 11.87 1.59 16.42
CA ALA A 4 10.97 1.73 15.30
C ALA A 4 10.16 3.03 15.51
N TRP A 5 10.31 4.01 14.62
CA TRP A 5 9.52 5.24 14.69
C TRP A 5 8.37 5.08 13.70
N CYS A 6 7.21 4.63 14.19
CA CYS A 6 5.98 4.67 13.40
C CYS A 6 5.58 6.14 13.20
N VAL A 7 5.45 6.56 11.94
CA VAL A 7 4.99 7.91 11.59
C VAL A 7 3.52 7.84 11.18
N GLU A 8 2.67 8.56 11.90
CA GLU A 8 1.26 8.71 11.60
C GLU A 8 1.02 9.98 10.77
N VAL A 9 0.37 9.85 9.62
CA VAL A 9 0.01 10.96 8.73
C VAL A 9 -1.49 10.94 8.46
N SER A 10 -2.15 12.09 8.65
CA SER A 10 -3.57 12.26 8.34
C SER A 10 -3.84 13.57 7.61
N GLY A 11 -4.66 13.48 6.55
CA GLY A 11 -5.22 14.66 5.88
C GLY A 11 -5.67 14.34 4.46
N SER A 12 -5.92 15.36 3.65
CA SER A 12 -6.52 15.15 2.32
C SER A 12 -5.51 14.64 1.30
N GLU A 13 -4.32 15.22 1.24
CA GLU A 13 -3.32 14.98 0.18
C GLU A 13 -1.91 14.97 0.78
N HIS A 14 -1.19 13.85 0.76
CA HIS A 14 0.21 13.80 1.22
C HIS A 14 1.10 12.89 0.36
N GLU A 15 2.37 13.27 0.28
CA GLU A 15 3.47 12.40 -0.16
C GLU A 15 4.30 12.04 1.08
N VAL A 16 4.43 10.75 1.39
CA VAL A 16 5.07 10.27 2.63
C VAL A 16 6.10 9.19 2.30
N SER A 17 7.27 9.27 2.93
CA SER A 17 8.29 8.23 2.82
C SER A 17 8.90 7.89 4.17
N GLY A 18 9.09 6.61 4.46
CA GLY A 18 9.63 6.16 5.74
C GLY A 18 9.80 4.64 5.81
N SER A 19 10.26 4.15 6.96
CA SER A 19 10.38 2.70 7.19
C SER A 19 9.04 2.11 7.63
N GLU A 20 8.37 2.75 8.59
CA GLU A 20 7.13 2.28 9.22
C GLU A 20 6.12 3.44 9.22
N LEU A 21 5.08 3.37 8.39
CA LEU A 21 4.09 4.45 8.25
C LEU A 21 2.66 3.96 8.46
N GLU A 22 1.87 4.77 9.14
CA GLU A 22 0.41 4.66 9.19
C GLU A 22 -0.17 5.94 8.55
N VAL A 23 -0.89 5.79 7.43
CA VAL A 23 -1.36 6.94 6.64
C VAL A 23 -2.87 6.82 6.39
N SER A 24 -3.60 7.88 6.68
CA SER A 24 -5.05 7.94 6.44
C SER A 24 -5.48 9.23 5.72
N GLY A 25 -6.41 9.13 4.78
CA GLY A 25 -6.91 10.32 4.09
C GLY A 25 -7.70 10.10 2.82
N SER A 26 -7.62 11.05 1.89
CA SER A 26 -8.31 10.97 0.60
C SER A 26 -7.36 10.50 -0.48
N GLU A 27 -6.25 11.19 -0.69
CA GLU A 27 -5.29 11.01 -1.78
C GLU A 27 -3.88 10.91 -1.19
N HIS A 28 -3.15 9.80 -1.41
CA HIS A 28 -1.78 9.67 -0.90
C HIS A 28 -0.83 8.93 -1.85
N GLU A 29 0.41 9.41 -1.89
CA GLU A 29 1.55 8.68 -2.44
C GLU A 29 2.49 8.28 -1.29
N VAL A 30 2.63 6.97 -1.05
CA VAL A 30 3.33 6.45 0.13
C VAL A 30 4.39 5.43 -0.28
N SER A 31 5.63 5.63 0.18
CA SER A 31 6.74 4.71 -0.07
C SER A 31 7.44 4.28 1.21
N GLY A 32 7.69 2.98 1.38
CA GLY A 32 8.37 2.49 2.58
C GLY A 32 8.62 1.00 2.67
N SER A 33 8.90 0.53 3.88
CA SER A 33 9.15 -0.90 4.13
C SER A 33 7.89 -1.59 4.66
N GLU A 34 7.31 -1.06 5.74
CA GLU A 34 6.12 -1.55 6.43
C GLU A 34 5.07 -0.43 6.43
N LEU A 35 3.97 -0.59 5.69
CA LEU A 35 2.97 0.47 5.51
C LEU A 35 1.55 -0.03 5.81
N GLU A 36 0.81 0.75 6.61
CA GLU A 36 -0.64 0.64 6.77
C GLU A 36 -1.28 1.92 6.20
N VAL A 37 -2.03 1.80 5.09
CA VAL A 37 -2.55 2.97 4.36
C VAL A 37 -4.05 2.82 4.10
N SER A 38 -4.82 3.85 4.44
CA SER A 38 -6.26 3.90 4.20
C SER A 38 -6.70 5.19 3.49
N GLY A 39 -7.48 5.08 2.42
CA GLY A 39 -7.97 6.28 1.73
C GLY A 39 -8.89 6.03 0.55
N SER A 40 -9.05 7.04 -0.30
CA SER A 40 -9.91 6.97 -1.49
C SER A 40 -9.08 6.64 -2.73
N GLU A 41 -8.00 7.38 -2.98
CA GLU A 41 -7.08 7.23 -4.11
C GLU A 41 -5.66 7.07 -3.55
N LEU A 42 -5.04 5.90 -3.73
CA LEU A 42 -3.74 5.60 -3.11
C LEU A 42 -2.75 5.03 -4.12
N GLU A 43 -1.54 5.59 -4.13
CA GLU A 43 -0.36 5.01 -4.78
C GLU A 43 0.64 4.57 -3.69
N VAL A 44 0.85 3.26 -3.54
CA VAL A 44 1.63 2.70 -2.43
C VAL A 44 2.72 1.77 -2.93
N SER A 45 3.96 2.00 -2.51
CA SER A 45 5.11 1.18 -2.86
C SER A 45 5.92 0.73 -1.65
N GLY A 46 6.24 -0.56 -1.54
CA GLY A 46 7.07 -1.05 -0.44
C GLY A 46 7.29 -2.55 -0.34
N SER A 47 7.60 -3.03 0.86
CA SER A 47 7.90 -4.46 1.09
C SER A 47 6.69 -5.19 1.66
N GLU A 48 6.17 -4.72 2.79
CA GLU A 48 5.04 -5.27 3.55
C GLU A 48 3.94 -4.21 3.63
N LEU A 49 2.85 -4.39 2.88
CA LEU A 49 1.80 -3.38 2.70
C LEU A 49 0.42 -3.92 3.11
N GLU A 50 -0.28 -3.18 3.97
CA GLU A 50 -1.72 -3.30 4.22
C GLU A 50 -2.42 -2.03 3.70
N VAL A 51 -3.22 -2.16 2.64
CA VAL A 51 -3.82 -1.02 1.94
C VAL A 51 -5.32 -1.19 1.82
N SER A 52 -6.08 -0.17 2.22
CA SER A 52 -7.54 -0.14 2.11
C SER A 52 -8.06 1.12 1.42
N GLY A 53 -8.96 0.99 0.43
CA GLY A 53 -9.56 2.16 -0.18
C GLY A 53 -10.50 1.93 -1.37
N SER A 54 -10.65 2.94 -2.23
CA SER A 54 -11.55 2.86 -3.39
C SER A 54 -10.79 2.59 -4.68
N GLU A 55 -9.77 3.39 -4.98
CA GLU A 55 -8.91 3.33 -6.17
C GLU A 55 -7.46 3.17 -5.70
N LEU A 56 -6.86 1.98 -5.90
CA LEU A 56 -5.55 1.63 -5.36
C LEU A 56 -4.57 1.20 -6.45
N GLU A 57 -3.39 1.81 -6.48
CA GLU A 57 -2.21 1.33 -7.20
C GLU A 57 -1.15 0.89 -6.18
N VAL A 58 -0.89 -0.41 -6.09
CA VAL A 58 -0.05 -0.98 -5.02
C VAL A 58 1.06 -1.86 -5.60
N SER A 59 2.31 -1.57 -5.25
CA SER A 59 3.49 -2.33 -5.67
C SER A 59 4.35 -2.78 -4.50
N GLY A 60 4.67 -4.07 -4.42
CA GLY A 60 5.55 -4.56 -3.37
C GLY A 60 5.78 -6.07 -3.31
N SER A 61 6.29 -6.54 -2.17
CA SER A 61 6.64 -7.96 -2.00
C SER A 61 5.49 -8.75 -1.39
N GLU A 62 4.96 -8.29 -0.26
CA GLU A 62 3.90 -8.90 0.55
C GLU A 62 2.76 -7.88 0.70
N LEU A 63 1.63 -8.13 0.02
CA LEU A 63 0.54 -7.17 -0.10
C LEU A 63 -0.78 -7.75 0.42
N GLU A 64 -1.43 -7.05 1.35
CA GLU A 64 -2.84 -7.20 1.70
C GLU A 64 -3.61 -5.97 1.23
N VAL A 65 -4.51 -6.13 0.26
CA VAL A 65 -5.21 -5.01 -0.39
C VAL A 65 -6.72 -5.21 -0.36
N SER A 66 -7.47 -4.21 0.11
CA SER A 66 -8.92 -4.25 0.21
C SER A 66 -9.58 -3.00 -0.36
N GLY A 67 -10.66 -3.16 -1.14
CA GLY A 67 -11.31 -2.00 -1.75
C GLY A 67 -12.17 -2.27 -2.98
N SER A 68 -12.36 -1.23 -3.81
CA SER A 68 -13.26 -1.32 -4.97
C SER A 68 -12.50 -1.65 -6.25
N GLU A 69 -11.50 -0.85 -6.61
CA GLU A 69 -10.73 -0.89 -7.86
C GLU A 69 -9.24 -0.93 -7.54
N HIS A 70 -8.53 -1.99 -7.98
CA HIS A 70 -7.11 -2.17 -7.68
C HIS A 70 -6.27 -2.52 -8.90
N GLU A 71 -5.11 -1.88 -9.02
CA GLU A 71 -3.96 -2.36 -9.77
C GLU A 71 -2.85 -2.78 -8.79
N VAL A 72 -2.55 -4.08 -8.73
CA VAL A 72 -1.63 -4.63 -7.73
C VAL A 72 -0.50 -5.42 -8.40
N SER A 73 0.74 -5.07 -8.06
CA SER A 73 1.94 -5.73 -8.55
C SER A 73 2.79 -6.27 -7.41
N GLY A 74 3.03 -7.58 -7.36
CA GLY A 74 3.87 -8.15 -6.30
C GLY A 74 4.07 -9.66 -6.32
N SER A 75 4.74 -10.16 -5.29
CA SER A 75 5.13 -11.57 -5.18
C SER A 75 4.09 -12.39 -4.41
N GLU A 76 3.73 -11.94 -3.20
CA GLU A 76 2.73 -12.53 -2.31
C GLU A 76 1.57 -11.56 -2.15
N LEU A 77 0.37 -11.95 -2.60
CA LEU A 77 -0.77 -11.07 -2.75
C LEU A 77 -2.03 -11.70 -2.12
N GLU A 78 -2.61 -11.02 -1.14
CA GLU A 78 -3.99 -11.20 -0.70
C GLU A 78 -4.78 -9.95 -1.11
N VAL A 79 -5.75 -10.10 -2.02
CA VAL A 79 -6.54 -8.96 -2.49
C VAL A 79 -8.03 -9.28 -2.50
N SER A 80 -8.82 -8.37 -1.94
CA SER A 80 -10.27 -8.46 -1.86
C SER A 80 -10.92 -7.21 -2.45
N GLY A 81 -11.74 -7.35 -3.49
CA GLY A 81 -12.43 -6.20 -4.06
C GLY A 81 -13.40 -6.52 -5.19
N SER A 82 -13.95 -5.46 -5.80
CA SER A 82 -14.93 -5.58 -6.89
C SER A 82 -14.24 -5.73 -8.24
N GLU A 83 -13.17 -4.96 -8.48
CA GLU A 83 -12.43 -4.89 -9.73
C GLU A 83 -10.92 -4.99 -9.42
N LEU A 84 -10.24 -5.92 -10.09
CA LEU A 84 -8.89 -6.34 -9.74
C LEU A 84 -8.05 -6.62 -10.98
N GLU A 85 -6.98 -5.85 -11.14
CA GLU A 85 -5.88 -6.14 -12.05
C GLU A 85 -4.64 -6.54 -11.23
N VAL A 86 -4.13 -7.76 -11.44
CA VAL A 86 -2.98 -8.29 -10.69
C VAL A 86 -1.86 -8.69 -11.64
N SER A 87 -0.70 -8.06 -11.47
CA SER A 87 0.55 -8.40 -12.15
C SER A 87 1.48 -9.11 -11.18
N ARG A 88 1.42 -10.44 -11.16
CA ARG A 88 2.36 -11.25 -10.37
C ARG A 88 3.69 -11.38 -11.08
N LEU A 89 4.75 -10.87 -10.46
CA LEU A 89 6.11 -11.21 -10.82
C LEU A 89 6.36 -12.65 -10.39
N LYS A 90 6.07 -13.62 -11.27
CA LYS A 90 6.62 -14.96 -11.09
C LYS A 90 8.14 -14.83 -11.22
N LEU A 91 8.85 -15.00 -10.11
CA LEU A 91 10.25 -15.39 -10.14
C LEU A 91 10.30 -16.83 -10.69
N ASP A 92 10.18 -16.96 -12.00
CA ASP A 92 10.62 -18.17 -12.69
C ASP A 92 12.16 -18.20 -12.57
N CYS A 93 12.65 -19.21 -11.87
CA CYS A 93 14.06 -19.52 -11.59
C CYS A 93 14.94 -19.50 -12.85
#